data_AF-A0A6B3FKY8-F1
#
_entry.id   AF-A0A6B3FKY8-F1
#
_cell.length_a   1.000
_cell.length_b   1.000
_cell.length_c   1.000
_cell.angle_alpha   90.00
_cell.angle_beta   90.00
_cell.angle_gamma   90.00
#
_symmetry.space_group_name_H-M   'P 1'
#
loop_
_entity.id
_entity.type
_entity.pdbx_description
1 polymer ?
#
loop_
_entity_poly.entity_id
_entity_poly.type
_entity_poly.pdbx_seq_one_letter_code
_entity_poly.pdbx_strand_id
1 'polypeptide(L)' 'MDRCVVLVDAGYLLGAAASLLAGEPARSRITVDHAALIQGLRERAEADTQQPLLRIYWFDGA' A
#
# COMPACT_ATOMS: atom_id res chain seq x y z
N MET A 1 1.33 -23.44 9.09
CA MET A 1 0.98 -23.05 7.70
C MET A 1 1.58 -21.68 7.50
N ASP A 2 2.58 -21.59 6.62
CA ASP A 2 3.36 -20.37 6.42
C ASP A 2 2.57 -19.39 5.57
N ARG A 3 2.45 -18.15 6.03
CA ARG A 3 1.70 -17.08 5.37
C ARG A 3 2.42 -15.76 5.63
N CYS A 4 2.37 -14.85 4.67
CA CYS A 4 2.94 -13.53 4.83
C CYS A 4 1.90 -12.50 5.27
N VAL A 5 2.37 -11.41 5.87
CA VAL A 5 1.58 -10.23 6.21
C VAL A 5 2.22 -9.00 5.59
N VAL A 6 1.41 -8.03 5.20
CA VAL A 6 1.89 -6.74 4.71
C VAL A 6 1.50 -5.69 5.74
N LEU A 7 2.47 -4.89 6.19
CA LEU A 7 2.25 -3.75 7.07
C LEU A 7 2.47 -2.48 6.24
N VAL A 8 1.44 -1.66 6.09
CA VAL A 8 1.46 -0.47 5.23
C VAL A 8 1.33 0.79 6.07
N ASP A 9 2.33 1.66 5.96
CA ASP A 9 2.22 3.05 6.38
C ASP A 9 1.43 3.82 5.32
N ALA A 10 0.17 4.13 5.63
CA ALA A 10 -0.73 4.82 4.71
C ALA A 10 -0.27 6.27 4.45
N GLY A 11 0.28 6.93 5.47
CA GLY A 11 0.76 8.31 5.38
C GLY A 11 1.97 8.40 4.46
N TYR A 12 2.95 7.52 4.65
CA TYR A 12 4.13 7.43 3.80
C TYR A 12 3.76 7.04 2.37
N LEU A 13 2.99 5.97 2.18
CA LEU A 13 2.66 5.46 0.84
C LEU A 13 1.91 6.52 0.00
N LEU A 14 0.84 7.09 0.55
CA LEU A 14 0.02 8.06 -0.17
C LEU A 14 0.69 9.44 -0.28
N GLY A 15 1.45 9.86 0.74
CA GLY A 15 2.21 11.10 0.70
C GLY A 15 3.35 11.06 -0.32
N ALA A 16 4.06 9.93 -0.44
CA ALA A 16 5.07 9.71 -1.46
C ALA A 16 4.46 9.68 -2.86
N ALA A 17 3.32 8.98 -3.03
CA ALA A 17 2.59 8.96 -4.30
C ALA A 17 2.10 10.37 -4.70
N ALA A 18 1.57 11.15 -3.77
CA ALA A 18 1.15 12.53 -4.02
C ALA A 18 2.35 13.42 -4.42
N SER A 19 3.47 13.30 -3.73
CA SER A 19 4.70 14.01 -4.08
C SER A 19 5.16 13.68 -5.50
N LEU A 20 5.09 12.41 -5.90
CA LEU A 20 5.49 11.95 -7.23
C LEU A 20 4.54 12.43 -8.34
N LEU A 21 3.23 12.39 -8.10
CA LEU A 21 2.21 12.64 -9.13
C LEU A 21 1.75 14.11 -9.20
N ALA A 22 1.76 14.81 -8.08
CA ALA A 22 1.24 16.17 -7.93
C ALA A 22 2.29 17.19 -7.46
N GLY A 23 3.53 16.76 -7.18
CA GLY A 23 4.64 17.64 -6.79
C GLY A 23 4.64 18.09 -5.33
N GLU A 24 3.63 17.70 -4.54
CA GLU A 24 3.51 18.02 -3.11
C GLU A 24 2.90 16.83 -2.34
N PRO A 25 3.23 16.64 -1.04
CA PRO A 25 2.78 15.47 -0.27
C PRO A 25 1.30 15.53 0.16
N ALA A 26 0.47 16.35 -0.48
CA ALA A 26 -0.92 16.52 -0.13
C ALA A 26 -1.79 15.39 -0.72
N ARG A 27 -2.25 14.46 0.12
CA ARG A 27 -3.08 13.32 -0.30
C ARG A 27 -4.37 13.73 -1.02
N SER A 28 -4.93 14.90 -0.70
CA SER A 28 -6.12 15.45 -1.34
C SER A 28 -5.91 15.82 -2.83
N ARG A 29 -4.66 15.85 -3.30
CA ARG A 29 -4.33 16.14 -4.70
C ARG A 29 -4.36 14.92 -5.61
N ILE A 30 -4.49 13.72 -5.04
CA ILE A 30 -4.54 12.48 -5.82
C ILE A 30 -5.85 11.75 -5.54
N THR A 31 -6.32 11.02 -6.56
CA THR A 31 -7.38 10.03 -6.38
C THR A 31 -6.74 8.66 -6.36
N VAL A 32 -7.15 7.82 -5.41
CA VAL A 32 -6.59 6.48 -5.24
C VAL A 32 -7.65 5.45 -5.62
N ASP A 33 -7.33 4.58 -6.57
CA ASP A 33 -8.06 3.34 -6.73
C ASP A 33 -7.59 2.36 -5.65
N HIS A 34 -8.34 2.31 -4.54
CA HIS A 34 -8.00 1.45 -3.42
C HIS A 34 -8.09 -0.03 -3.77
N ALA A 35 -9.00 -0.43 -4.66
CA ALA A 35 -9.13 -1.82 -5.05
C ALA A 35 -7.89 -2.27 -5.82
N ALA A 36 -7.47 -1.49 -6.83
CA ALA A 36 -6.26 -1.77 -7.59
C ALA A 36 -5.01 -1.76 -6.71
N LEU A 37 -4.90 -0.78 -5.79
CA LEU A 37 -3.76 -0.70 -4.86
C LEU A 37 -3.65 -1.94 -3.96
N ILE A 38 -4.76 -2.36 -3.36
CA ILE A 38 -4.80 -3.54 -2.49
C ILE A 38 -4.44 -4.82 -3.26
N GLN A 39 -4.92 -4.97 -4.49
CA GLN A 39 -4.57 -6.13 -5.32
C GLN A 39 -3.09 -6.13 -5.70
N GLY A 40 -2.54 -4.99 -6.12
CA GLY A 40 -1.11 -4.88 -6.43
C GLY A 40 -0.22 -5.23 -5.24
N LEU A 41 -0.58 -4.79 -4.03
CA LEU A 41 0.15 -5.15 -2.81
C LEU A 41 0.08 -6.65 -2.52
N ARG A 42 -1.07 -7.29 -2.75
CA ARG A 42 -1.22 -8.74 -2.60
C ARG A 42 -0.33 -9.49 -3.57
N GLU A 43 -0.48 -9.22 -4.86
CA GLU A 43 0.27 -9.89 -5.92
C GLU A 43 1.76 -9.77 -5.69
N ARG A 44 2.22 -8.57 -5.30
CA ARG A 44 3.62 -8.33 -5.00
C ARG A 44 4.11 -9.10 -3.78
N ALA A 45 3.35 -9.11 -2.68
CA ALA A 45 3.73 -9.82 -1.47
C ALA A 45 3.80 -11.34 -1.68
N GLU A 46 2.83 -11.91 -2.39
CA GLU A 46 2.80 -13.34 -2.70
C GLU A 46 3.94 -13.73 -3.64
N ALA A 47 4.23 -12.90 -4.66
CA ALA A 47 5.37 -13.12 -5.55
C ALA A 47 6.73 -13.00 -4.85
N ASP A 48 6.92 -11.99 -4.00
CA ASP A 48 8.21 -11.76 -3.33
C ASP A 48 8.48 -12.79 -2.21
N THR A 49 7.43 -13.26 -1.52
CA THR A 49 7.57 -14.18 -0.37
C THR A 49 7.36 -15.64 -0.73
N GLN A 50 6.77 -15.94 -1.89
CA GLN A 50 6.31 -17.29 -2.26
C GLN A 50 5.36 -17.92 -1.22
N GLN A 51 4.64 -17.08 -0.47
CA GLN A 51 3.69 -17.50 0.56
C GLN A 51 2.32 -16.85 0.32
N PRO A 52 1.21 -17.55 0.63
CA PRO A 52 -0.12 -16.94 0.55
C PRO A 52 -0.26 -15.75 1.50
N LEU A 53 -0.88 -14.67 1.05
CA LEU A 53 -1.12 -13.51 1.88
C LEU A 53 -2.21 -13.80 2.92
N LEU A 54 -1.87 -13.62 4.20
CA LEU A 54 -2.82 -13.68 5.29
C LEU A 54 -3.67 -12.41 5.36
N ARG A 55 -3.02 -11.24 5.48
CA ARG A 55 -3.70 -9.96 5.67
C ARG A 55 -2.77 -8.79 5.38
N ILE A 56 -3.37 -7.67 4.96
CA ILE A 56 -2.73 -6.35 4.90
C ILE A 56 -3.23 -5.53 6.08
N TYR A 57 -2.32 -4.99 6.88
CA TYR A 57 -2.62 -4.05 7.95
C TYR A 57 -2.17 -2.67 7.56
N TRP A 58 -3.09 -1.71 7.65
CA TRP A 58 -2.86 -0.32 7.37
C TRP A 58 -2.75 0.43 8.69
N PHE A 59 -1.72 1.26 8.81
CA PHE A 59 -1.61 2.21 9.90
C PHE A 59 -1.46 3.61 9.32
N ASP A 60 -2.21 4.54 9.90
CA ASP A 60 -2.13 5.96 9.57
C ASP A 60 -1.86 6.69 10.88
N GLY A 61 -0.73 7.37 10.96
CA GLY A 61 -0.33 8.16 12.13
C GLY A 61 -0.93 9.57 12.15
N ALA A 62 -1.88 9.85 11.25
CA ALA A 62 -2.61 11.11 11.15
C ALA A 62 -3.57 11.34 12.33
#